data_AF-A0A3M0M3L9-F1
#
_entry.id   AF-A0A3M0M3L9-F1
#
_cell.length_a   1.000
_cell.length_b   1.000
_cell.length_c   1.000
_cell.angle_alpha   90.00
_cell.angle_beta   90.00
_cell.angle_gamma   90.00
#
_symmetry.space_group_name_H-M   'P 1'
#
loop_
_entity.id
_entity.type
_entity.pdbx_description
1 polymer ?
#
loop_
_entity_poly.entity_id
_entity_poly.type
_entity_poly.pdbx_seq_one_letter_code
_entity_poly.pdbx_strand_id
1 'polypeptide(L)'
;MSNETITARVFTALNENPDITIEELEKDDKRSTVTAARNFWRKTRHKIYMSSSSVSDPVETARKTLLRAAKQGLTEAQGRDLAIDAGVAHGTAFAVAAQVYRDFRRQQPNLKGSRGSWTVVTENGLEIPVCHNIRVDWTQNPPHYNDAFKKVSKKYEHWLLALKNGYAVIQKGKVEEGVETRARDSYLGIYRIDQLKERLAPDGKTATVTFRLLAEESGVPKVAITTGGMRVTTERTDDLRNALLTIAYRAERTTKQSGKETTTISKWKEFGFQSADAMADHLEGLYHRQEGLCALSGVRMTLTAGEWCVSPDRIDSNGHYTPDNLQLVANCVNMMKGATPNDQFLVQLETIKKVGS
;
A
#
# COMPACT_ATOMS: atom_id res chain seq x y z
N MET A 1 -0.02 17.17 47.39
CA MET A 1 -0.83 15.99 47.79
C MET A 1 -0.01 14.76 47.46
N SER A 2 0.16 13.81 48.38
CA SER A 2 0.79 12.53 48.05
C SER A 2 -0.15 11.73 47.13
N ASN A 3 0.39 10.81 46.33
CA ASN A 3 -0.42 9.93 45.46
C ASN A 3 -1.46 9.12 46.25
N GLU A 4 -1.20 8.85 47.52
CA GLU A 4 -2.12 8.17 48.44
C GLU A 4 -3.38 9.01 48.72
N THR A 5 -3.23 10.33 48.89
CA THR A 5 -4.37 11.23 49.14
C THR A 5 -5.29 11.35 47.92
N ILE A 6 -4.71 11.32 46.71
CA ILE A 6 -5.47 11.39 45.45
C ILE A 6 -6.26 10.10 45.25
N THR A 7 -5.65 8.95 45.54
CA THR A 7 -6.29 7.64 45.39
C THR A 7 -7.47 7.47 46.35
N ALA A 8 -7.32 7.92 47.61
CA ALA A 8 -8.40 7.88 48.60
C ALA A 8 -9.60 8.75 48.19
N ARG A 9 -9.38 9.97 47.69
CA ARG A 9 -10.45 10.88 47.25
C ARG A 9 -11.24 10.33 46.06
N VAL A 10 -10.55 9.77 45.06
CA VAL A 10 -11.20 9.13 43.90
C VAL A 10 -12.03 7.94 44.35
N PHE A 11 -11.55 7.16 45.33
CA PHE A 11 -12.29 6.05 45.91
C PHE A 11 -13.57 6.49 46.63
N THR A 12 -13.50 7.54 47.45
CA THR A 12 -14.66 8.10 48.14
C THR A 12 -15.72 8.58 47.14
N ALA A 13 -15.31 9.35 46.13
CA ALA A 13 -16.24 9.88 45.12
C ALA A 13 -16.95 8.77 44.32
N LEU A 14 -16.23 7.70 43.96
CA LEU A 14 -16.82 6.56 43.24
C LEU A 14 -17.73 5.69 44.12
N ASN A 15 -17.45 5.59 45.43
CA ASN A 15 -18.34 4.90 46.36
C ASN A 15 -19.63 5.68 46.62
N GLU A 16 -19.55 7.01 46.65
CA GLU A 16 -20.71 7.88 46.86
C GLU A 16 -21.59 8.00 45.60
N ASN A 17 -20.98 8.00 44.41
CA ASN A 17 -21.70 7.99 43.14
C ASN A 17 -20.99 7.07 42.11
N PRO A 18 -21.46 5.81 41.96
CA PRO A 18 -20.85 4.85 41.04
C PRO A 18 -20.92 5.26 39.56
N ASP A 19 -21.85 6.13 39.19
CA ASP A 19 -22.12 6.54 37.81
C ASP A 19 -21.48 7.88 37.43
N ILE A 20 -20.64 8.46 38.29
CA ILE A 20 -19.96 9.74 38.05
C ILE A 20 -19.06 9.68 36.79
N THR A 21 -19.21 10.68 35.92
CA THR A 21 -18.44 10.76 34.66
C THR A 21 -17.04 11.34 34.88
N ILE A 22 -16.12 11.11 33.92
CA ILE A 22 -14.77 11.66 33.97
C ILE A 22 -14.82 13.20 33.89
N GLU A 23 -15.72 13.76 33.07
CA GLU A 23 -15.92 15.21 32.95
C GLU A 23 -16.43 15.84 34.26
N GLU A 24 -17.25 15.13 35.04
CA GLU A 24 -17.71 15.59 36.35
C GLU A 24 -16.61 15.57 37.40
N LEU A 25 -15.70 14.58 37.36
CA LEU A 25 -14.51 14.53 38.20
C LEU A 25 -13.46 15.59 37.81
N GLU A 26 -13.49 16.08 36.57
CA GLU A 26 -12.58 17.09 36.04
C GLU A 26 -12.94 18.53 36.42
N LYS A 27 -14.19 18.80 36.83
CA LYS A 27 -14.69 20.16 37.09
C LYS A 27 -14.03 20.88 38.26
N ASP A 28 -13.41 20.16 39.21
CA ASP A 28 -12.92 20.73 40.47
C ASP A 28 -11.45 20.41 40.86
N ASP A 29 -10.60 19.86 39.97
CA ASP A 29 -9.21 19.56 40.38
C ASP A 29 -8.12 19.61 39.27
N LYS A 30 -6.87 19.74 39.72
CA LYS A 30 -5.66 19.90 38.89
C LYS A 30 -5.35 18.63 38.09
N ARG A 31 -4.80 18.82 36.88
CA ARG A 31 -4.38 17.84 35.84
C ARG A 31 -3.76 16.50 36.33
N SER A 32 -3.11 16.49 37.49
CA SER A 32 -2.53 15.28 38.10
C SER A 32 -3.59 14.29 38.63
N THR A 33 -4.70 14.79 39.16
CA THR A 33 -5.79 13.98 39.73
C THR A 33 -6.56 13.25 38.61
N VAL A 34 -6.77 13.93 37.48
CA VAL A 34 -7.38 13.37 36.26
C VAL A 34 -6.56 12.22 35.70
N THR A 35 -5.24 12.36 35.66
CA THR A 35 -4.33 11.32 35.17
C THR A 35 -4.34 10.10 36.09
N ALA A 36 -4.38 10.32 37.41
CA ALA A 36 -4.51 9.25 38.40
C ALA A 36 -5.87 8.54 38.32
N ALA A 37 -6.97 9.29 38.16
CA ALA A 37 -8.32 8.74 37.97
C ALA A 37 -8.41 7.88 36.71
N ARG A 38 -7.86 8.35 35.57
CA ARG A 38 -7.78 7.56 34.32
C ARG A 38 -6.97 6.27 34.48
N ASN A 39 -5.82 6.34 35.18
CA ASN A 39 -4.99 5.16 35.44
C ASN A 39 -5.66 4.17 36.41
N PHE A 40 -6.43 4.66 37.38
CA PHE A 40 -7.23 3.83 38.27
C PHE A 40 -8.38 3.15 37.53
N TRP A 41 -9.15 3.91 36.74
CA TRP A 41 -10.22 3.38 35.90
C TRP A 41 -9.75 2.27 34.96
N ARG A 42 -8.56 2.45 34.36
CA ARG A 42 -7.87 1.43 33.55
C ARG A 42 -7.63 0.12 34.31
N LYS A 43 -7.31 0.17 35.61
CA LYS A 43 -7.02 -1.01 36.43
C LYS A 43 -8.29 -1.68 36.97
N THR A 44 -9.29 -0.90 37.37
CA THR A 44 -10.47 -1.43 38.08
C THR A 44 -11.51 -2.05 37.15
N ARG A 45 -11.80 -1.43 35.98
CA ARG A 45 -12.71 -2.03 34.99
C ARG A 45 -12.15 -3.30 34.32
N HIS A 46 -10.83 -3.46 34.29
CA HIS A 46 -10.17 -4.68 33.82
C HIS A 46 -10.57 -5.92 34.66
N LYS A 47 -10.85 -5.74 35.96
CA LYS A 47 -11.31 -6.82 36.85
C LYS A 47 -12.80 -7.13 36.72
N ILE A 48 -13.65 -6.12 36.49
CA ILE A 48 -15.11 -6.29 36.39
C ILE A 48 -15.49 -6.98 35.07
N TYR A 49 -14.73 -6.76 33.99
CA TYR A 49 -15.05 -7.32 32.67
C TYR A 49 -14.79 -8.84 32.55
N MET A 50 -13.95 -9.42 33.41
CA MET A 50 -13.65 -10.86 33.34
C MET A 50 -14.75 -11.74 33.97
N SER A 51 -15.78 -11.16 34.60
CA SER A 51 -16.84 -11.91 35.30
C SER A 51 -18.22 -11.89 34.62
N SER A 52 -18.42 -11.16 33.51
CA SER A 52 -19.74 -11.09 32.84
C SER A 52 -19.73 -11.80 31.48
N SER A 53 -20.47 -12.90 31.37
CA SER A 53 -20.58 -13.75 30.18
C SER A 53 -21.52 -13.24 29.08
N SER A 54 -21.96 -11.98 29.13
CA SER A 54 -22.99 -11.43 28.24
C SER A 54 -22.53 -10.25 27.38
N VAL A 55 -21.22 -9.98 27.28
CA VAL A 55 -20.70 -8.83 26.55
C VAL A 55 -20.13 -9.25 25.20
N SER A 56 -20.48 -8.52 24.14
CA SER A 56 -19.95 -8.75 22.78
C SER A 56 -18.43 -8.76 22.78
N ASP A 57 -17.82 -9.64 21.97
CA ASP A 57 -16.37 -9.79 21.87
C ASP A 57 -15.66 -8.42 21.90
N PRO A 58 -14.87 -8.13 22.96
CA PRO A 58 -14.18 -6.86 23.12
C PRO A 58 -13.30 -6.52 21.92
N VAL A 59 -12.77 -7.52 21.19
CA VAL A 59 -11.98 -7.34 19.98
C VAL A 59 -12.83 -6.83 18.83
N GLU A 60 -13.99 -7.44 18.59
CA GLU A 60 -14.89 -7.05 17.51
C GLU A 60 -15.55 -5.69 17.78
N THR A 61 -15.84 -5.39 19.04
CA THR A 61 -16.35 -4.09 19.48
C THR A 61 -15.29 -3.00 19.26
N ALA A 62 -14.03 -3.25 19.66
CA ALA A 62 -12.91 -2.35 19.38
C ALA A 62 -12.70 -2.13 17.88
N ARG A 63 -12.78 -3.21 17.09
CA ARG A 63 -12.62 -3.17 15.63
C ARG A 63 -13.69 -2.29 14.98
N LYS A 64 -14.96 -2.48 15.31
CA LYS A 64 -16.08 -1.68 14.75
C LYS A 64 -15.93 -0.20 15.09
N THR A 65 -15.61 0.11 16.34
CA THR A 65 -15.43 1.50 16.79
C THR A 65 -14.24 2.17 16.13
N LEU A 66 -13.10 1.48 16.03
CA LEU A 66 -11.90 2.02 15.38
C LEU A 66 -12.09 2.18 13.86
N LEU A 67 -12.78 1.25 13.19
CA LEU A 67 -13.13 1.42 11.77
C LEU A 67 -14.09 2.59 11.54
N ARG A 68 -15.08 2.80 12.43
CA ARG A 68 -15.96 3.96 12.38
C ARG A 68 -15.18 5.27 12.57
N ALA A 69 -14.27 5.29 13.54
CA ALA A 69 -13.38 6.43 13.78
C ALA A 69 -12.47 6.72 12.57
N ALA A 70 -11.94 5.67 11.91
CA ALA A 70 -11.16 5.80 10.68
C ALA A 70 -11.99 6.46 9.56
N LYS A 71 -13.23 6.00 9.34
CA LYS A 71 -14.15 6.56 8.35
C LYS A 71 -14.53 8.01 8.64
N GLN A 72 -14.54 8.41 9.91
CA GLN A 72 -14.77 9.79 10.35
C GLN A 72 -13.51 10.66 10.30
N GLY A 73 -12.38 10.13 9.81
CA GLY A 73 -11.13 10.88 9.67
C GLY A 73 -10.37 11.09 11.00
N LEU A 74 -10.83 10.48 12.09
CA LEU A 74 -10.22 10.61 13.41
C LEU A 74 -8.84 9.94 13.46
N THR A 75 -7.96 10.50 14.29
CA THR A 75 -6.63 9.95 14.55
C THR A 75 -6.73 8.63 15.32
N GLU A 76 -5.65 7.83 15.30
CA GLU A 76 -5.59 6.58 16.09
C GLU A 76 -5.74 6.85 17.61
N ALA A 77 -5.27 8.00 18.10
CA ALA A 77 -5.50 8.41 19.49
C ALA A 77 -6.99 8.64 19.78
N GLN A 78 -7.66 9.47 18.95
CA GLN A 78 -9.09 9.75 19.09
C GLN A 78 -9.98 8.51 18.90
N GLY A 79 -9.62 7.63 17.97
CA GLY A 79 -10.33 6.36 17.81
C GLY A 79 -10.14 5.42 19.01
N ARG A 80 -8.97 5.46 19.67
CA ARG A 80 -8.72 4.72 20.91
C ARG A 80 -9.56 5.26 22.05
N ASP A 81 -9.64 6.58 22.18
CA ASP A 81 -10.49 7.22 23.21
C ASP A 81 -11.96 6.82 23.04
N LEU A 82 -12.50 6.89 21.80
CA LEU A 82 -13.86 6.41 21.51
C LEU A 82 -14.10 4.93 21.82
N ALA A 83 -13.10 4.08 21.61
CA ALA A 83 -13.20 2.66 21.95
C ALA A 83 -13.14 2.41 23.46
N ILE A 84 -12.37 3.21 24.21
CA ILE A 84 -12.37 3.21 25.68
C ILE A 84 -13.75 3.64 26.19
N ASP A 85 -14.33 4.71 25.63
CA ASP A 85 -15.66 5.20 25.96
C ASP A 85 -16.75 4.16 25.65
N ALA A 86 -16.57 3.40 24.57
CA ALA A 86 -17.40 2.25 24.21
C ALA A 86 -17.16 1.00 25.08
N GLY A 87 -16.36 1.10 26.14
CA GLY A 87 -16.16 0.03 27.12
C GLY A 87 -15.11 -1.03 26.75
N VAL A 88 -14.29 -0.79 25.72
CA VAL A 88 -13.17 -1.68 25.37
C VAL A 88 -12.02 -1.44 26.34
N ALA A 89 -11.73 -2.41 27.22
CA ALA A 89 -10.68 -2.29 28.25
C ALA A 89 -9.48 -3.23 28.07
N HIS A 90 -9.40 -3.95 26.94
CA HIS A 90 -8.42 -5.02 26.75
C HIS A 90 -7.25 -4.58 25.86
N GLY A 91 -6.04 -4.54 26.42
CA GLY A 91 -4.83 -4.11 25.70
C GLY A 91 -4.56 -4.92 24.42
N THR A 92 -4.87 -6.21 24.43
CA THR A 92 -4.74 -7.09 23.26
C THR A 92 -5.84 -6.85 22.22
N ALA A 93 -7.05 -6.46 22.64
CA ALA A 93 -8.11 -6.05 21.71
C ALA A 93 -7.73 -4.75 21.00
N PHE A 94 -7.11 -3.82 21.72
CA PHE A 94 -6.53 -2.61 21.13
C PHE A 94 -5.36 -2.91 20.20
N ALA A 95 -4.44 -3.82 20.56
CA ALA A 95 -3.32 -4.16 19.70
C ALA A 95 -3.79 -4.78 18.38
N VAL A 96 -4.73 -5.74 18.44
CA VAL A 96 -5.32 -6.39 17.26
C VAL A 96 -6.16 -5.40 16.45
N ALA A 97 -7.03 -4.61 17.10
CA ALA A 97 -7.89 -3.67 16.39
C ALA A 97 -7.13 -2.43 15.88
N ALA A 98 -6.05 -1.99 16.54
CA ALA A 98 -5.13 -0.97 16.04
C ALA A 98 -4.26 -1.53 14.91
N GLN A 99 -3.92 -2.82 14.93
CA GLN A 99 -3.31 -3.49 13.79
C GLN A 99 -4.30 -3.54 12.62
N VAL A 100 -5.57 -3.90 12.84
CA VAL A 100 -6.63 -3.83 11.81
C VAL A 100 -6.92 -2.40 11.36
N TYR A 101 -6.83 -1.40 12.23
CA TYR A 101 -6.98 0.03 11.89
C TYR A 101 -5.80 0.52 11.05
N ARG A 102 -4.57 0.14 11.43
CA ARG A 102 -3.35 0.41 10.67
C ARG A 102 -3.34 -0.38 9.37
N ASP A 103 -3.86 -1.60 9.36
CA ASP A 103 -4.00 -2.44 8.19
C ASP A 103 -5.14 -1.97 7.31
N PHE A 104 -6.23 -1.41 7.83
CA PHE A 104 -7.25 -0.70 7.06
C PHE A 104 -6.68 0.58 6.44
N ARG A 105 -5.85 1.31 7.19
CA ARG A 105 -5.08 2.46 6.68
C ARG A 105 -3.98 2.04 5.67
N ARG A 106 -3.39 0.85 5.81
CA ARG A 106 -2.35 0.28 4.93
C ARG A 106 -2.93 -0.50 3.75
N GLN A 107 -4.17 -1.01 3.85
CA GLN A 107 -4.99 -1.63 2.80
C GLN A 107 -5.65 -0.55 1.93
N GLN A 108 -4.98 0.58 1.75
CA GLN A 108 -5.07 1.27 0.49
C GLN A 108 -4.39 0.31 -0.50
N PRO A 109 -5.16 -0.24 -1.44
CA PRO A 109 -4.83 -1.50 -2.11
C PRO A 109 -3.54 -1.39 -2.92
N ASN A 110 -2.95 -2.51 -3.36
CA ASN A 110 -1.65 -2.70 -4.04
C ASN A 110 -1.27 -1.67 -5.13
N LEU A 111 -1.10 -0.41 -4.73
CA LEU A 111 -0.75 0.74 -5.54
C LEU A 111 0.76 0.88 -5.46
N LYS A 112 1.43 0.53 -6.56
CA LYS A 112 2.87 0.69 -6.72
C LYS A 112 3.17 2.15 -7.04
N GLY A 113 3.75 2.86 -6.07
CA GLY A 113 4.21 4.24 -6.22
C GLY A 113 5.02 4.68 -5.01
N SER A 114 6.14 5.37 -5.22
CA SER A 114 6.92 5.94 -4.12
C SER A 114 6.20 7.15 -3.52
N ARG A 115 6.32 7.35 -2.20
CA ARG A 115 5.91 8.60 -1.53
C ARG A 115 6.61 9.76 -2.24
N GLY A 116 5.89 10.56 -3.03
CA GLY A 116 6.52 11.56 -3.91
C GLY A 116 5.99 11.56 -5.34
N SER A 117 5.39 10.48 -5.80
CA SER A 117 4.89 10.35 -7.17
C SER A 117 3.67 11.24 -7.44
N TRP A 118 3.52 11.68 -8.68
CA TRP A 118 2.35 12.41 -9.19
C TRP A 118 1.24 11.44 -9.61
N THR A 119 1.60 10.19 -9.87
CA THR A 119 0.71 9.10 -10.24
C THR A 119 1.04 7.88 -9.39
N VAL A 120 0.08 6.99 -9.20
CA VAL A 120 0.27 5.64 -8.65
C VAL A 120 -0.11 4.64 -9.72
N VAL A 121 0.50 3.46 -9.70
CA VAL A 121 0.23 2.41 -10.67
C VAL A 121 -0.45 1.24 -9.96
N THR A 122 -1.59 0.83 -10.46
CA THR A 122 -2.30 -0.37 -10.01
C THR A 122 -1.55 -1.64 -10.44
N GLU A 123 -1.94 -2.80 -9.91
CA GLU A 123 -1.28 -4.08 -10.21
C GLU A 123 -1.28 -4.44 -11.70
N ASN A 124 -2.31 -4.02 -12.42
CA ASN A 124 -2.48 -4.29 -13.84
C ASN A 124 -1.99 -3.12 -14.72
N GLY A 125 -1.26 -2.17 -14.15
CA GLY A 125 -0.58 -1.12 -14.91
C GLY A 125 -1.40 0.13 -15.19
N LEU A 126 -2.63 0.24 -14.67
CA LEU A 126 -3.42 1.47 -14.76
C LEU A 126 -2.78 2.57 -13.90
N GLU A 127 -2.41 3.68 -14.51
CA GLU A 127 -1.86 4.85 -13.81
C GLU A 127 -3.00 5.76 -13.33
N ILE A 128 -3.01 6.10 -12.04
CA ILE A 128 -4.01 6.96 -11.43
C ILE A 128 -3.30 8.20 -10.86
N PRO A 129 -3.76 9.42 -11.16
CA PRO A 129 -3.17 10.64 -10.63
C PRO A 129 -3.38 10.75 -9.12
N VAL A 130 -2.37 11.27 -8.44
CA VAL A 130 -2.42 11.61 -7.00
C VAL A 130 -2.76 13.08 -6.85
N CYS A 131 -3.74 13.36 -6.01
CA CYS A 131 -4.37 14.64 -5.81
C CYS A 131 -4.31 14.99 -4.31
N HIS A 132 -3.92 16.22 -3.97
CA HIS A 132 -3.79 16.59 -2.56
C HIS A 132 -5.15 16.92 -1.93
N ASN A 133 -5.43 16.36 -0.76
CA ASN A 133 -6.69 16.56 -0.04
C ASN A 133 -7.03 18.04 0.22
N ILE A 134 -6.04 18.86 0.53
CA ILE A 134 -6.21 20.32 0.73
C ILE A 134 -6.74 21.07 -0.51
N ARG A 135 -6.75 20.43 -1.68
CA ARG A 135 -7.28 20.98 -2.93
C ARG A 135 -8.72 20.53 -3.22
N VAL A 136 -9.30 19.71 -2.35
CA VAL A 136 -10.68 19.25 -2.44
C VAL A 136 -11.55 20.15 -1.56
N ASP A 137 -12.56 20.76 -2.17
CA ASP A 137 -13.65 21.38 -1.45
C ASP A 137 -14.70 20.31 -1.09
N TRP A 138 -14.58 19.79 0.13
CA TRP A 138 -15.49 18.79 0.70
C TRP A 138 -16.85 19.34 1.10
N THR A 139 -17.05 20.67 1.06
CA THR A 139 -18.35 21.28 1.39
C THR A 139 -19.34 21.16 0.25
N GLN A 140 -18.88 20.85 -0.96
CA GLN A 140 -19.71 20.64 -2.15
C GLN A 140 -20.18 19.19 -2.26
N ASN A 141 -21.34 18.98 -2.91
CA ASN A 141 -21.88 17.66 -3.18
C ASN A 141 -22.23 17.52 -4.68
N PRO A 142 -21.43 16.78 -5.48
CA PRO A 142 -20.20 16.08 -5.11
C PRO A 142 -19.03 17.02 -4.76
N PRO A 143 -18.02 16.57 -3.97
CA PRO A 143 -16.82 17.35 -3.67
C PRO A 143 -16.08 17.78 -4.94
N HIS A 144 -15.49 18.98 -4.93
CA HIS A 144 -14.80 19.54 -6.09
C HIS A 144 -13.28 19.63 -5.85
N TYR A 145 -12.50 19.09 -6.77
CA TYR A 145 -11.06 19.29 -6.79
C TYR A 145 -10.70 20.53 -7.60
N ASN A 146 -9.78 21.35 -7.09
CA ASN A 146 -9.22 22.50 -7.80
C ASN A 146 -7.74 22.69 -7.49
N ASP A 147 -6.89 22.59 -8.51
CA ASP A 147 -5.46 22.85 -8.37
C ASP A 147 -4.92 23.79 -9.45
N ALA A 148 -4.03 24.66 -9.01
CA ALA A 148 -3.38 25.66 -9.84
C ALA A 148 -1.90 25.34 -9.98
N PHE A 149 -1.48 25.05 -11.21
CA PHE A 149 -0.12 24.71 -11.56
C PHE A 149 0.65 25.95 -12.00
N LYS A 150 1.69 26.29 -11.23
CA LYS A 150 2.61 27.40 -11.51
C LYS A 150 3.48 27.19 -12.74
N LYS A 151 3.58 25.95 -13.23
CA LYS A 151 4.35 25.58 -14.42
C LYS A 151 3.76 24.35 -15.10
N VAL A 152 3.32 24.52 -16.34
CA VAL A 152 3.03 23.43 -17.28
C VAL A 152 4.37 22.76 -17.62
N SER A 153 4.49 21.49 -17.26
CA SER A 153 5.70 20.70 -17.40
C SER A 153 5.33 19.29 -17.87
N LYS A 154 6.32 18.50 -18.30
CA LYS A 154 6.10 17.10 -18.67
C LYS A 154 5.42 16.28 -17.57
N LYS A 155 5.69 16.62 -16.29
CA LYS A 155 5.02 15.97 -15.15
C LYS A 155 3.54 16.33 -15.06
N TYR A 156 3.20 17.58 -15.36
CA TYR A 156 1.82 18.06 -15.43
C TYR A 156 1.07 17.38 -16.58
N GLU A 157 1.65 17.33 -17.78
CA GLU A 157 1.04 16.68 -18.94
C GLU A 157 0.77 15.20 -18.67
N HIS A 158 1.73 14.50 -18.07
CA HIS A 158 1.58 13.11 -17.67
C HIS A 158 0.50 12.92 -16.60
N TRP A 159 0.44 13.80 -15.60
CA TRP A 159 -0.59 13.79 -14.56
C TRP A 159 -1.99 14.02 -15.14
N LEU A 160 -2.12 14.99 -16.05
CA LEU A 160 -3.37 15.28 -16.74
C LEU A 160 -3.81 14.12 -17.64
N LEU A 161 -2.86 13.46 -18.31
CA LEU A 161 -3.15 12.26 -19.10
C LEU A 161 -3.71 11.14 -18.22
N ALA A 162 -3.14 10.92 -17.03
CA ALA A 162 -3.62 9.92 -16.09
C ALA A 162 -5.05 10.22 -15.58
N LEU A 163 -5.43 11.51 -15.42
CA LEU A 163 -6.81 11.89 -15.07
C LEU A 163 -7.84 11.43 -16.11
N LYS A 164 -7.45 11.26 -17.37
CA LYS A 164 -8.36 10.75 -18.42
C LYS A 164 -8.81 9.31 -18.18
N ASN A 165 -8.17 8.58 -17.26
CA ASN A 165 -8.60 7.26 -16.85
C ASN A 165 -9.87 7.28 -15.98
N GLY A 166 -10.37 8.45 -15.59
CA GLY A 166 -11.63 8.60 -14.86
C GLY A 166 -11.53 8.39 -13.36
N TYR A 167 -10.30 8.33 -12.83
CA TYR A 167 -10.04 8.15 -11.40
C TYR A 167 -9.02 9.17 -10.88
N ALA A 168 -9.10 9.44 -9.57
CA ALA A 168 -8.09 10.17 -8.82
C ALA A 168 -7.87 9.53 -7.46
N VAL A 169 -6.61 9.46 -7.02
CA VAL A 169 -6.28 9.09 -5.64
C VAL A 169 -6.15 10.37 -4.82
N ILE A 170 -6.97 10.52 -3.78
CA ILE A 170 -6.84 11.64 -2.85
C ILE A 170 -5.81 11.27 -1.77
N GLN A 171 -4.78 12.10 -1.61
CA GLN A 171 -3.71 11.94 -0.64
C GLN A 171 -3.86 12.95 0.50
N LYS A 172 -3.84 12.43 1.73
CA LYS A 172 -3.79 13.23 2.95
C LYS A 172 -2.36 13.74 3.19
N GLY A 173 -2.29 15.04 3.45
CA GLY A 173 -1.11 15.72 3.94
C GLY A 173 -0.85 15.44 5.42
N LYS A 174 0.39 15.65 5.85
CA LYS A 174 0.79 15.61 7.26
C LYS A 174 0.19 16.82 7.96
N VAL A 175 -0.46 16.60 9.10
CA VAL A 175 -1.02 17.69 9.90
C VAL A 175 0.08 18.22 10.82
N GLU A 176 0.39 19.51 10.71
CA GLU A 176 1.30 20.23 11.59
C GLU A 176 0.54 21.42 12.16
N GLU A 177 0.50 21.55 13.49
CA GLU A 177 -0.21 22.65 14.20
C GLU A 177 -1.70 22.79 13.83
N GLY A 178 -2.36 21.66 13.52
CA GLY A 178 -3.78 21.66 13.13
C GLY A 178 -4.04 22.04 11.67
N VAL A 179 -2.99 22.34 10.90
CA VAL A 179 -3.09 22.63 9.47
C VAL A 179 -2.53 21.47 8.66
N GLU A 180 -3.29 21.02 7.67
CA GLU A 180 -2.81 20.01 6.73
C GLU A 180 -1.74 20.62 5.83
N THR A 181 -0.52 20.09 5.91
CA THR A 181 0.60 20.51 5.08
C THR A 181 0.64 19.77 3.75
N ARG A 182 1.52 20.18 2.84
CA ARG A 182 1.81 19.43 1.61
C ARG A 182 2.75 18.23 1.83
N ALA A 183 3.30 18.07 3.03
CA ALA A 183 4.09 16.88 3.37
C ALA A 183 3.15 15.66 3.37
N ARG A 184 3.61 14.50 2.91
CA ARG A 184 2.73 13.37 2.54
C ARG A 184 2.64 12.37 3.68
N ASP A 185 1.42 11.96 4.05
CA ASP A 185 1.19 11.05 5.19
C ASP A 185 0.56 9.72 4.75
N SER A 186 -0.64 9.78 4.16
CA SER A 186 -1.41 8.59 3.74
C SER A 186 -2.32 8.87 2.55
N TYR A 187 -2.89 7.83 1.93
CA TYR A 187 -3.98 7.98 0.97
C TYR A 187 -5.32 7.99 1.71
N LEU A 188 -6.24 8.84 1.26
CA LEU A 188 -7.60 8.97 1.78
C LEU A 188 -8.53 7.99 1.05
N GLY A 189 -8.44 7.91 -0.28
CA GLY A 189 -9.19 6.94 -1.09
C GLY A 189 -8.98 7.13 -2.59
N ILE A 190 -9.55 6.22 -3.37
CA ILE A 190 -9.64 6.31 -4.83
C ILE A 190 -11.06 6.75 -5.18
N TYR A 191 -11.18 7.78 -6.02
CA TYR A 191 -12.48 8.34 -6.39
C TYR A 191 -12.67 8.30 -7.89
N ARG A 192 -13.90 8.02 -8.33
CA ARG A 192 -14.32 8.30 -9.70
C ARG A 192 -14.45 9.81 -9.88
N ILE A 193 -13.98 10.29 -11.03
CA ILE A 193 -14.04 11.70 -11.36
C ILE A 193 -14.95 11.97 -12.56
N ASP A 194 -15.52 13.16 -12.60
CA ASP A 194 -16.20 13.67 -13.78
C ASP A 194 -15.96 15.17 -13.98
N GLN A 195 -16.48 15.69 -15.10
CA GLN A 195 -16.37 17.10 -15.47
C GLN A 195 -14.93 17.64 -15.41
N LEU A 196 -13.96 16.83 -15.84
CA LEU A 196 -12.57 17.24 -15.95
C LEU A 196 -12.46 18.45 -16.89
N LYS A 197 -12.01 19.57 -16.33
CA LYS A 197 -11.78 20.83 -17.04
C LYS A 197 -10.34 21.26 -16.81
N GLU A 198 -9.65 21.54 -17.91
CA GLU A 198 -8.35 22.18 -17.92
C GLU A 198 -8.51 23.60 -18.47
N ARG A 199 -7.90 24.58 -17.81
CA ARG A 199 -7.79 25.95 -18.30
C ARG A 199 -6.33 26.36 -18.31
N LEU A 200 -5.76 26.49 -19.50
CA LEU A 200 -4.44 27.09 -19.70
C LEU A 200 -4.54 28.62 -19.61
N ALA A 201 -3.56 29.25 -18.96
CA ALA A 201 -3.43 30.70 -19.00
C ALA A 201 -2.97 31.17 -20.39
N PRO A 202 -3.19 32.45 -20.76
CA PRO A 202 -2.80 32.97 -22.07
C PRO A 202 -1.32 32.82 -22.39
N ASP A 203 -0.47 32.76 -21.37
CA ASP A 203 0.98 32.57 -21.51
C ASP A 203 1.38 31.11 -21.80
N GLY A 204 0.44 30.16 -21.71
CA GLY A 204 0.66 28.72 -21.84
C GLY A 204 1.55 28.11 -20.75
N LYS A 205 1.99 28.89 -19.76
CA LYS A 205 2.95 28.47 -18.73
C LYS A 205 2.26 28.02 -17.46
N THR A 206 1.04 28.47 -17.21
CA THR A 206 0.26 28.09 -16.02
C THR A 206 -1.06 27.44 -16.42
N ALA A 207 -1.58 26.60 -15.53
CA ALA A 207 -2.81 25.86 -15.78
C ALA A 207 -3.63 25.71 -14.49
N THR A 208 -4.95 25.67 -14.64
CA THR A 208 -5.87 25.29 -13.57
C THR A 208 -6.63 24.05 -14.01
N VAL A 209 -6.70 23.05 -13.14
CA VAL A 209 -7.44 21.81 -13.38
C VAL A 209 -8.52 21.64 -12.32
N THR A 210 -9.75 21.38 -12.77
CA THR A 210 -10.89 21.13 -11.90
C THR A 210 -11.66 19.88 -12.34
N PHE A 211 -12.25 19.17 -11.38
CA PHE A 211 -13.14 18.02 -11.59
C PHE A 211 -13.94 17.73 -10.32
N ARG A 212 -14.98 16.90 -10.42
CA ARG A 212 -15.79 16.48 -9.26
C ARG A 212 -15.47 15.05 -8.85
N LEU A 213 -15.55 14.77 -7.55
CA LEU A 213 -15.38 13.43 -6.97
C LEU A 213 -16.75 12.79 -6.79
N LEU A 214 -17.10 11.79 -7.60
CA LEU A 214 -18.45 11.22 -7.61
C LEU A 214 -18.67 10.20 -6.49
N ALA A 215 -17.89 9.13 -6.51
CA ALA A 215 -18.00 8.04 -5.56
C ALA A 215 -16.60 7.53 -5.21
N GLU A 216 -16.42 7.17 -3.95
CA GLU A 216 -15.24 6.44 -3.51
C GLU A 216 -15.33 4.99 -3.98
N GLU A 217 -14.26 4.49 -4.58
CA GLU A 217 -14.15 3.12 -5.02
C GLU A 217 -13.77 2.21 -3.86
N SER A 218 -14.53 1.14 -3.67
CA SER A 218 -14.28 0.14 -2.63
C SER A 218 -13.08 -0.78 -2.94
N GLY A 219 -12.50 -0.69 -4.14
CA GLY A 219 -11.36 -1.49 -4.58
C GLY A 219 -10.49 -0.79 -5.62
N VAL A 220 -9.41 -1.45 -6.06
CA VAL A 220 -8.53 -0.92 -7.12
C VAL A 220 -9.26 -0.95 -8.46
N PRO A 221 -9.35 0.18 -9.16
CA PRO A 221 -9.80 0.18 -10.54
C PRO A 221 -8.89 -0.66 -11.42
N LYS A 222 -9.49 -1.56 -12.21
CA LYS A 222 -8.75 -2.39 -13.17
C LYS A 222 -8.81 -1.82 -14.59
N VAL A 223 -9.75 -0.95 -14.91
CA VAL A 223 -9.94 -0.43 -16.27
C VAL A 223 -10.25 1.06 -16.19
N ALA A 224 -9.81 1.83 -17.19
CA ALA A 224 -10.15 3.25 -17.31
C ALA A 224 -11.65 3.45 -17.57
N ILE A 225 -12.22 4.53 -17.04
CA ILE A 225 -13.56 5.01 -17.37
C ILE A 225 -13.38 6.31 -18.15
N THR A 226 -13.50 6.27 -19.47
CA THR A 226 -13.42 7.47 -20.29
C THR A 226 -14.58 8.42 -19.97
N THR A 227 -14.27 9.69 -19.75
CA THR A 227 -15.23 10.75 -19.41
C THR A 227 -16.15 11.03 -20.61
N GLY A 228 -17.33 10.41 -20.65
CA GLY A 228 -18.28 10.59 -21.76
C GLY A 228 -19.59 9.81 -21.73
N GLY A 229 -19.90 9.08 -20.65
CA GLY A 229 -21.25 8.53 -20.43
C GLY A 229 -21.76 7.50 -21.45
N MET A 230 -20.93 7.02 -22.37
CA MET A 230 -21.36 6.05 -23.40
C MET A 230 -20.53 4.77 -23.28
N ARG A 231 -21.20 3.66 -22.94
CA ARG A 231 -20.74 2.34 -23.34
C ARG A 231 -20.75 2.32 -24.87
N VAL A 232 -19.58 2.51 -25.48
CA VAL A 232 -19.38 2.09 -26.87
C VAL A 232 -18.30 1.03 -26.82
N THR A 233 -18.70 -0.16 -27.21
CA THR A 233 -17.81 -1.22 -27.66
C THR A 233 -17.00 -0.71 -28.86
N THR A 234 -15.87 -0.05 -28.60
CA THR A 234 -14.74 0.09 -29.52
C THR A 234 -13.53 -0.68 -28.96
N GLU A 235 -13.78 -1.89 -28.45
CA GLU A 235 -12.84 -2.80 -27.76
C GLU A 235 -11.64 -3.29 -28.60
N ARG A 236 -11.22 -2.62 -29.68
CA ARG A 236 -10.08 -3.12 -30.47
C ARG A 236 -9.08 -2.11 -30.99
N THR A 237 -9.46 -0.87 -31.27
CA THR A 237 -8.56 0.11 -31.92
C THR A 237 -7.94 1.10 -30.95
N ASP A 238 -8.69 1.60 -29.97
CA ASP A 238 -8.18 2.60 -29.02
C ASP A 238 -7.33 1.97 -27.92
N ASP A 239 -7.67 0.76 -27.46
CA ASP A 239 -6.86 -0.02 -26.51
C ASP A 239 -5.50 -0.40 -27.10
N LEU A 240 -5.49 -0.80 -28.38
CA LEU A 240 -4.25 -1.09 -29.10
C LEU A 240 -3.42 0.18 -29.27
N ARG A 241 -4.04 1.31 -29.68
CA ARG A 241 -3.31 2.57 -29.86
C ARG A 241 -2.70 3.05 -28.54
N ASN A 242 -3.46 2.98 -27.44
CA ASN A 242 -2.98 3.38 -26.12
C ASN A 242 -1.86 2.45 -25.60
N ALA A 243 -2.02 1.12 -25.74
CA ALA A 243 -0.98 0.16 -25.39
C ALA A 243 0.31 0.37 -26.21
N LEU A 244 0.18 0.60 -27.52
CA LEU A 244 1.31 0.88 -28.41
C LEU A 244 1.99 2.22 -28.08
N LEU A 245 1.25 3.24 -27.67
CA LEU A 245 1.82 4.51 -27.19
C LEU A 245 2.62 4.31 -25.90
N THR A 246 2.13 3.51 -24.95
CA THR A 246 2.91 3.17 -23.74
C THR A 246 4.21 2.44 -24.08
N ILE A 247 4.16 1.49 -25.03
CA ILE A 247 5.36 0.78 -25.52
C ILE A 247 6.32 1.77 -26.20
N ALA A 248 5.82 2.65 -27.07
CA ALA A 248 6.62 3.66 -27.76
C ALA A 248 7.29 4.64 -26.79
N TYR A 249 6.58 5.10 -25.76
CA TYR A 249 7.17 5.97 -24.72
C TYR A 249 8.24 5.26 -23.89
N ARG A 250 8.10 3.95 -23.61
CA ARG A 250 9.16 3.16 -22.96
C ARG A 250 10.40 3.07 -23.84
N ALA A 251 10.23 2.76 -25.11
CA ALA A 251 11.34 2.71 -26.08
C ALA A 251 12.04 4.08 -26.22
N GLU A 252 11.28 5.17 -26.32
CA GLU A 252 11.80 6.54 -26.39
C GLU A 252 12.56 6.94 -25.11
N ARG A 253 12.13 6.47 -23.93
CA ARG A 253 12.86 6.66 -22.67
C ARG A 253 14.17 5.87 -22.64
N THR A 254 14.16 4.62 -23.09
CA THR A 254 15.36 3.78 -23.16
C THR A 254 16.40 4.39 -24.10
N THR A 255 16.01 4.89 -25.28
CA THR A 255 16.94 5.54 -26.22
C THR A 255 17.54 6.83 -25.65
N LYS A 256 16.73 7.64 -24.94
CA LYS A 256 17.20 8.84 -24.22
C LYS A 256 18.08 8.53 -23.01
N GLN A 257 18.05 7.30 -22.49
CA GLN A 257 18.92 6.81 -21.43
C GLN A 257 20.16 6.08 -21.97
N SER A 258 20.19 5.72 -23.25
CA SER A 258 21.34 5.09 -23.87
C SER A 258 22.55 6.05 -23.85
N GLY A 259 23.73 5.52 -23.54
CA GLY A 259 24.96 6.30 -23.38
C GLY A 259 25.18 6.90 -21.99
N LYS A 260 24.30 6.65 -21.01
CA LYS A 260 24.54 7.02 -19.61
C LYS A 260 25.17 5.88 -18.82
N GLU A 261 26.25 6.17 -18.10
CA GLU A 261 26.83 5.26 -17.13
C GLU A 261 25.80 4.89 -16.07
N THR A 262 25.55 3.60 -15.91
CA THR A 262 24.60 3.08 -14.93
C THR A 262 25.38 2.50 -13.76
N THR A 263 25.24 3.10 -12.58
CA THR A 263 25.75 2.52 -11.34
C THR A 263 24.84 1.38 -10.92
N THR A 264 25.33 0.15 -11.05
CA THR A 264 24.60 -1.04 -10.60
C THR A 264 25.00 -1.33 -9.15
N ILE A 265 24.04 -1.27 -8.22
CA ILE A 265 24.26 -1.73 -6.86
C ILE A 265 24.06 -3.24 -6.86
N SER A 266 25.17 -3.99 -6.84
CA SER A 266 25.13 -5.44 -6.70
C SER A 266 24.50 -5.82 -5.36
N LYS A 267 23.42 -6.61 -5.39
CA LYS A 267 22.85 -7.18 -4.17
C LYS A 267 23.92 -8.00 -3.45
N TRP A 268 23.90 -7.95 -2.12
CA TRP A 268 24.74 -8.81 -1.30
C TRP A 268 24.30 -10.27 -1.48
N LYS A 269 25.26 -11.15 -1.79
CA LYS A 269 25.00 -12.57 -2.05
C LYS A 269 25.94 -13.36 -1.16
N GLU A 270 25.37 -14.08 -0.19
CA GLU A 270 26.15 -15.03 0.60
C GLU A 270 26.33 -16.33 -0.18
N PHE A 271 27.50 -16.94 0.01
CA PHE A 271 27.83 -18.27 -0.48
C PHE A 271 27.59 -19.24 0.67
N GLY A 272 26.44 -19.91 0.66
CA GLY A 272 25.99 -20.80 1.73
C GLY A 272 26.62 -22.19 1.73
N PHE A 273 27.73 -22.36 1.00
CA PHE A 273 28.48 -23.62 0.92
C PHE A 273 29.81 -23.47 1.65
N GLN A 274 30.29 -24.57 2.22
CA GLN A 274 31.58 -24.60 2.93
C GLN A 274 32.77 -24.37 1.99
N SER A 275 32.65 -24.75 0.72
CA SER A 275 33.66 -24.58 -0.32
C SER A 275 33.04 -24.64 -1.71
N ALA A 276 33.83 -24.31 -2.74
CA ALA A 276 33.45 -24.51 -4.14
C ALA A 276 33.23 -26.00 -4.46
N ASP A 277 34.05 -26.89 -3.91
CA ASP A 277 33.90 -28.34 -4.09
C ASP A 277 32.58 -28.84 -3.49
N ALA A 278 32.22 -28.38 -2.29
CA ALA A 278 30.94 -28.73 -1.67
C ALA A 278 29.73 -28.24 -2.48
N MET A 279 29.87 -27.12 -3.19
CA MET A 279 28.85 -26.68 -4.15
C MET A 279 28.84 -27.57 -5.40
N ALA A 280 30.01 -27.93 -5.93
CA ALA A 280 30.11 -28.81 -7.10
C ALA A 280 29.45 -30.18 -6.84
N ASP A 281 29.73 -30.80 -5.70
CA ASP A 281 29.10 -32.06 -5.27
C ASP A 281 27.57 -31.93 -5.21
N HIS A 282 27.07 -30.80 -4.67
CA HIS A 282 25.65 -30.53 -4.61
C HIS A 282 25.02 -30.35 -6.01
N LEU A 283 25.69 -29.61 -6.90
CA LEU A 283 25.23 -29.39 -8.28
C LEU A 283 25.27 -30.69 -9.08
N GLU A 284 26.28 -31.55 -8.91
CA GLU A 284 26.32 -32.88 -9.51
C GLU A 284 25.13 -33.73 -9.05
N GLY A 285 24.85 -33.72 -7.74
CA GLY A 285 23.66 -34.37 -7.19
C GLY A 285 22.35 -33.84 -7.78
N LEU A 286 22.22 -32.51 -7.97
CA LEU A 286 21.08 -31.92 -8.67
C LEU A 286 20.99 -32.37 -10.12
N TYR A 287 22.10 -32.40 -10.85
CA TYR A 287 22.15 -32.81 -12.25
C TYR A 287 21.64 -34.23 -12.42
N HIS A 288 22.07 -35.16 -11.55
CA HIS A 288 21.59 -36.53 -11.57
C HIS A 288 20.12 -36.67 -11.17
N ARG A 289 19.67 -35.98 -10.11
CA ARG A 289 18.24 -35.99 -9.70
C ARG A 289 17.32 -35.42 -10.76
N GLN A 290 17.80 -34.47 -11.54
CA GLN A 290 17.07 -33.88 -12.66
C GLN A 290 17.27 -34.65 -13.97
N GLU A 291 17.99 -35.77 -13.96
CA GLU A 291 18.31 -36.58 -15.16
C GLU A 291 18.97 -35.75 -16.29
N GLY A 292 19.73 -34.72 -15.93
CA GLY A 292 20.31 -33.77 -16.88
C GLY A 292 19.31 -32.89 -17.62
N LEU A 293 18.07 -32.78 -17.13
CA LEU A 293 17.02 -31.92 -17.67
C LEU A 293 16.93 -30.61 -16.89
N CYS A 294 16.58 -29.53 -17.60
CA CYS A 294 16.31 -28.22 -17.02
C CYS A 294 15.09 -28.29 -16.10
N ALA A 295 15.24 -27.88 -14.83
CA ALA A 295 14.17 -27.93 -13.83
C ALA A 295 12.90 -27.14 -14.23
N LEU A 296 13.04 -26.10 -15.05
CA LEU A 296 11.93 -25.22 -15.42
C LEU A 296 11.26 -25.59 -16.74
N SER A 297 12.04 -25.90 -17.77
CA SER A 297 11.50 -26.13 -19.12
C SER A 297 11.37 -27.61 -19.47
N GLY A 298 12.14 -28.48 -18.81
CA GLY A 298 12.26 -29.91 -19.12
C GLY A 298 13.21 -30.23 -20.28
N VAL A 299 13.87 -29.23 -20.89
CA VAL A 299 14.82 -29.48 -21.98
C VAL A 299 16.13 -30.07 -21.48
N ARG A 300 16.76 -30.94 -22.27
CA ARG A 300 18.08 -31.52 -21.97
C ARG A 300 19.14 -30.41 -21.91
N MET A 301 19.94 -30.43 -20.85
CA MET A 301 21.07 -29.51 -20.66
C MET A 301 22.38 -30.14 -21.13
N THR A 302 23.34 -29.31 -21.57
CA THR A 302 24.68 -29.72 -22.00
C THR A 302 25.74 -29.33 -20.98
N LEU A 303 26.84 -30.08 -20.89
CA LEU A 303 28.00 -29.70 -20.06
C LEU A 303 29.00 -28.81 -20.81
N THR A 304 28.85 -28.70 -22.13
CA THR A 304 29.63 -27.79 -22.98
C THR A 304 29.04 -26.39 -22.95
N ALA A 305 29.90 -25.36 -22.97
CA ALA A 305 29.48 -23.96 -23.03
C ALA A 305 28.54 -23.69 -24.21
N GLY A 306 27.50 -22.89 -23.98
CA GLY A 306 26.49 -22.55 -24.98
C GLY A 306 25.17 -22.13 -24.35
N GLU A 307 24.15 -21.95 -25.18
CA GLU A 307 22.80 -21.56 -24.72
C GLU A 307 22.14 -22.66 -23.89
N TRP A 308 22.40 -23.92 -24.22
CA TRP A 308 21.81 -25.09 -23.54
C TRP A 308 22.68 -25.60 -22.39
N CYS A 309 23.77 -24.91 -22.06
CA CYS A 309 24.68 -25.38 -21.03
C CYS A 309 24.03 -25.32 -19.65
N VAL A 310 24.44 -26.22 -18.75
CA VAL A 310 24.00 -26.22 -17.36
C VAL A 310 24.36 -24.90 -16.70
N SER A 311 23.39 -24.30 -16.02
CA SER A 311 23.54 -23.05 -15.28
C SER A 311 22.84 -23.17 -13.91
N PRO A 312 23.51 -22.82 -12.81
CA PRO A 312 22.86 -22.75 -11.51
C PRO A 312 21.89 -21.55 -11.46
N ASP A 313 20.62 -21.82 -11.14
CA ASP A 313 19.60 -20.81 -10.92
C ASP A 313 19.10 -20.83 -9.48
N ARG A 314 18.75 -19.64 -8.98
CA ARG A 314 18.18 -19.48 -7.65
C ARG A 314 16.66 -19.52 -7.74
N ILE A 315 16.03 -20.42 -7.00
CA ILE A 315 14.56 -20.55 -6.96
C ILE A 315 13.96 -19.21 -6.51
N ASP A 316 14.44 -18.68 -5.38
CA ASP A 316 14.27 -17.28 -5.01
C ASP A 316 15.46 -16.43 -5.48
N SER A 317 15.22 -15.60 -6.50
CA SER A 317 16.18 -14.65 -7.06
C SER A 317 16.67 -13.59 -6.06
N ASN A 318 15.94 -13.36 -4.96
CA ASN A 318 16.36 -12.48 -3.86
C ASN A 318 17.18 -13.20 -2.78
N GLY A 319 17.16 -14.53 -2.74
CA GLY A 319 17.91 -15.35 -1.80
C GLY A 319 19.38 -15.58 -2.18
N HIS A 320 20.05 -16.39 -1.37
CA HIS A 320 21.47 -16.71 -1.45
C HIS A 320 21.73 -18.01 -2.23
N TYR A 321 23.02 -18.32 -2.50
CA TYR A 321 23.41 -19.61 -3.06
C TYR A 321 23.47 -20.63 -1.92
N THR A 322 22.34 -21.28 -1.64
CA THR A 322 22.20 -22.29 -0.59
C THR A 322 21.66 -23.59 -1.18
N PRO A 323 21.93 -24.75 -0.55
CA PRO A 323 21.46 -26.05 -1.06
C PRO A 323 19.95 -26.17 -1.29
N ASP A 324 19.14 -25.42 -0.55
CA ASP A 324 17.68 -25.40 -0.62
C ASP A 324 17.13 -24.39 -1.63
N ASN A 325 17.95 -23.46 -2.10
CA ASN A 325 17.55 -22.38 -3.00
C ASN A 325 18.14 -22.54 -4.42
N LEU A 326 18.73 -23.68 -4.75
CA LEU A 326 19.35 -23.91 -6.06
C LEU A 326 18.63 -24.99 -6.87
N GLN A 327 18.60 -24.75 -8.17
CA GLN A 327 18.15 -25.68 -9.20
C GLN A 327 19.06 -25.55 -10.42
N LEU A 328 19.13 -26.59 -11.25
CA LEU A 328 19.86 -26.52 -12.53
C LEU A 328 18.91 -26.24 -13.68
N VAL A 329 19.26 -25.26 -14.50
CA VAL A 329 18.51 -24.87 -15.68
C VAL A 329 19.44 -24.69 -16.87
N ALA A 330 18.89 -24.71 -18.09
CA ALA A 330 19.66 -24.32 -19.26
C ALA A 330 19.99 -22.81 -19.20
N ASN A 331 21.20 -22.42 -19.63
CA ASN A 331 21.67 -21.04 -19.57
C ASN A 331 20.71 -20.05 -20.25
N CYS A 332 20.16 -20.39 -21.42
CA CYS A 332 19.14 -19.58 -22.09
C CYS A 332 17.87 -19.40 -21.25
N VAL A 333 17.44 -20.45 -20.54
CA VAL A 333 16.28 -20.41 -19.64
C VAL A 333 16.57 -19.54 -18.41
N ASN A 334 17.78 -19.62 -17.86
CA ASN A 334 18.22 -18.74 -16.76
C ASN A 334 18.19 -17.26 -17.18
N MET A 335 18.71 -16.97 -18.38
CA MET A 335 18.69 -15.61 -18.95
C MET A 335 17.25 -15.12 -19.18
N MET A 336 16.35 -15.99 -19.65
CA MET A 336 14.93 -15.66 -19.82
C MET A 336 14.23 -15.39 -18.48
N LYS A 337 14.51 -16.19 -17.45
CA LYS A 337 13.93 -16.00 -16.11
C LYS A 337 14.40 -14.69 -15.49
N GLY A 338 15.70 -14.41 -15.55
CA GLY A 338 16.30 -13.22 -14.98
C GLY A 338 15.99 -13.08 -13.48
N ALA A 339 15.35 -11.97 -13.09
CA ALA A 339 14.93 -11.73 -11.70
C ALA A 339 13.49 -12.17 -11.40
N THR A 340 12.79 -12.75 -12.38
CA THR A 340 11.39 -13.17 -12.22
C THR A 340 11.29 -14.29 -11.18
N PRO A 341 10.31 -14.25 -10.26
CA PRO A 341 10.00 -15.35 -9.36
C PRO A 341 9.73 -16.66 -10.11
N ASN A 342 10.14 -17.79 -9.52
CA ASN A 342 10.12 -19.08 -10.19
C ASN A 342 8.70 -19.52 -10.62
N ASP A 343 7.73 -19.35 -9.73
CA ASP A 343 6.31 -19.63 -9.94
C ASP A 343 5.73 -18.81 -11.08
N GLN A 344 6.02 -17.51 -11.10
CA GLN A 344 5.57 -16.60 -12.14
C GLN A 344 6.17 -16.97 -13.51
N PHE A 345 7.45 -17.35 -13.54
CA PHE A 345 8.12 -17.73 -14.78
C PHE A 345 7.60 -19.05 -15.35
N LEU A 346 7.28 -20.03 -14.51
CA LEU A 346 6.66 -21.30 -14.94
C LEU A 346 5.30 -21.06 -15.63
N VAL A 347 4.47 -20.16 -15.10
CA VAL A 347 3.19 -19.77 -15.73
C VAL A 347 3.43 -19.13 -17.11
N GLN A 348 4.46 -18.31 -17.25
CA GLN A 348 4.83 -17.69 -18.53
C GLN A 348 5.27 -18.74 -19.54
N LEU A 349 6.14 -19.68 -19.14
CA LEU A 349 6.60 -20.77 -20.01
C LEU A 349 5.45 -21.65 -20.49
N GLU A 350 4.51 -22.00 -19.60
CA GLU A 350 3.34 -22.80 -19.96
C GLU A 350 2.43 -22.07 -20.95
N THR A 351 2.28 -20.75 -20.80
CA THR A 351 1.53 -19.92 -21.74
C THR A 351 2.19 -19.89 -23.13
N ILE A 352 3.53 -19.83 -23.18
CA ILE A 352 4.28 -19.84 -24.44
C ILE A 352 4.16 -21.19 -25.16
N LYS A 353 4.25 -22.30 -24.43
CA LYS A 353 4.13 -23.67 -25.00
C LYS A 353 2.79 -23.88 -25.72
N LYS A 354 1.70 -23.31 -25.20
CA LYS A 354 0.35 -23.41 -25.80
C LYS A 354 0.18 -22.69 -27.14
N VAL A 355 1.05 -21.75 -27.49
CA VAL A 355 0.99 -21.02 -28.77
C VAL A 355 1.73 -21.78 -29.88
N GLY A 356 2.60 -22.72 -29.53
CA GLY A 356 3.41 -23.52 -30.46
C GLY A 356 2.99 -24.98 -30.61
N SER A 357 1.88 -25.40 -30.01
CA SER A 357 1.23 -26.71 -30.21
C SER A 357 -0.07 -26.51 -30.97
#